data_AF-A0A5B2YYX8-F1
#
_entry.id   AF-A0A5B2YYX8-F1
#
_cell.length_a   1.000
_cell.length_b   1.000
_cell.length_c   1.000
_cell.angle_alpha   90.00
_cell.angle_beta   90.00
_cell.angle_gamma   90.00
#
_symmetry.space_group_name_H-M   'P 1'
#
loop_
_entity.id
_entity.type
_entity.pdbx_description
1 polymer ?
#
loop_
_entity_poly.entity_id
_entity_poly.type
_entity_poly.pdbx_seq_one_letter_code
_entity_poly.pdbx_strand_id
1 'polypeptide(L)'
;MVIFINLEHLPFETKMKVLREIEIEFFPNDNNRTDYYRIIYRDNSTGNDDKRNSDKRTDMIKGIEIEEQIDMVNEIKLKLKEILVRLAIADFVVTKDSNSYESLTFLERSNAESKGILHCRHCGMEFEDEMQLGNHLRIHFII
;
A
#
# COMPACT_ATOMS: atom_id res chain seq x y z
N MET A 1 -14.91 -2.96 -11.29
CA MET A 1 -13.60 -2.41 -11.66
C MET A 1 -12.60 -2.97 -10.67
N VAL A 2 -11.36 -3.23 -11.06
CA VAL A 2 -10.40 -3.89 -10.15
C VAL A 2 -9.28 -2.91 -9.85
N ILE A 3 -9.08 -2.61 -8.58
CA ILE A 3 -8.00 -1.76 -8.10
C ILE A 3 -6.84 -2.65 -7.68
N PHE A 4 -5.68 -2.47 -8.30
CA PHE A 4 -4.49 -3.26 -7.98
C PHE A 4 -3.57 -2.51 -7.02
N ILE A 5 -3.29 -3.09 -5.86
CA ILE A 5 -2.35 -2.59 -4.86
C ILE A 5 -1.04 -3.36 -5.01
N ASN A 6 -0.01 -2.72 -5.57
CA ASN A 6 1.31 -3.30 -5.76
C ASN A 6 2.15 -3.19 -4.47
N LEU A 7 2.57 -4.34 -3.96
CA LEU A 7 3.37 -4.49 -2.74
C LEU A 7 4.83 -4.89 -3.01
N GLU A 8 5.26 -4.99 -4.28
CA GLU A 8 6.57 -5.53 -4.66
C GLU A 8 7.75 -4.72 -4.11
N HIS A 9 7.58 -3.42 -3.91
CA HIS A 9 8.64 -2.54 -3.41
C HIS A 9 8.76 -2.55 -1.87
N LEU A 10 7.85 -3.21 -1.15
CA LEU A 10 7.93 -3.32 0.30
C LEU A 10 8.85 -4.47 0.71
N PRO A 11 9.76 -4.27 1.67
CA PRO A 11 10.54 -5.36 2.25
C PRO A 11 9.60 -6.34 2.97
N PHE A 12 10.01 -7.61 3.04
CA PHE A 12 9.17 -8.71 3.53
C PHE A 12 8.46 -8.43 4.87
N GLU A 13 9.20 -7.95 5.87
CA GLU A 13 8.63 -7.67 7.20
C GLU A 13 7.56 -6.57 7.15
N THR A 14 7.80 -5.51 6.39
CA THR A 14 6.85 -4.40 6.20
C THR A 14 5.63 -4.86 5.41
N LYS A 15 5.86 -5.64 4.34
CA LYS A 15 4.81 -6.25 3.52
C LYS A 15 3.85 -7.08 4.39
N MET A 16 4.38 -7.92 5.28
CA MET A 16 3.56 -8.73 6.20
C MET A 16 2.70 -7.89 7.14
N LYS A 17 3.27 -6.83 7.73
CA LYS A 17 2.53 -5.93 8.63
C LYS A 17 1.42 -5.19 7.88
N VAL A 18 1.74 -4.65 6.71
CA VAL A 18 0.78 -3.93 5.86
C VAL A 18 -0.34 -4.85 5.39
N LEU A 19 -0.02 -6.07 4.94
CA LEU A 19 -1.02 -7.06 4.55
C LEU A 19 -2.01 -7.37 5.67
N ARG A 20 -1.51 -7.62 6.88
CA ARG A 20 -2.37 -7.90 8.04
C ARG A 20 -3.30 -6.72 8.35
N GLU A 21 -2.79 -5.50 8.34
CA GLU A 21 -3.62 -4.32 8.59
C GLU A 21 -4.63 -4.08 7.47
N ILE A 22 -4.27 -4.35 6.21
CA ILE A 22 -5.24 -4.33 5.09
C ILE A 22 -6.34 -5.35 5.34
N GLU A 23 -5.99 -6.56 5.76
CA GLU A 23 -6.99 -7.59 6.07
C GLU A 23 -7.96 -7.13 7.17
N ILE A 24 -7.45 -6.51 8.23
CA ILE A 24 -8.27 -6.01 9.35
C ILE A 24 -9.14 -4.80 8.94
N GLU A 25 -8.55 -3.82 8.26
CA GLU A 25 -9.16 -2.53 7.95
C GLU A 25 -10.25 -2.64 6.87
N PHE A 26 -10.05 -3.54 5.91
CA PHE A 26 -11.01 -3.77 4.83
C PHE A 26 -11.98 -4.90 5.16
N PHE A 27 -11.66 -5.82 6.08
CA PHE A 27 -12.47 -7.01 6.37
C PHE A 27 -12.64 -7.30 7.88
N PRO A 28 -13.25 -6.40 8.67
CA PRO A 28 -13.35 -6.56 10.12
C PRO A 28 -14.31 -7.67 10.59
N ASN A 29 -15.12 -8.27 9.71
CA ASN A 29 -16.10 -9.32 10.04
C ASN A 29 -16.29 -10.28 8.86
N ASP A 30 -15.42 -11.28 8.74
CA ASP A 30 -15.48 -12.28 7.67
C ASP A 30 -16.58 -13.33 7.95
N ASN A 31 -17.83 -12.88 7.88
CA ASN A 31 -19.01 -13.73 7.77
C ASN A 31 -19.60 -13.56 6.37
N ASN A 32 -19.00 -14.26 5.40
CA ASN A 32 -19.67 -14.76 4.20
C ASN A 32 -19.64 -13.91 2.90
N ARG A 33 -18.55 -13.18 2.61
CA ARG A 33 -18.37 -12.46 1.33
C ARG A 33 -16.92 -12.53 0.81
N THR A 34 -16.53 -13.69 0.30
CA THR A 34 -15.15 -14.05 -0.10
C THR A 34 -14.70 -13.55 -1.48
N ASP A 35 -15.49 -12.77 -2.21
CA ASP A 35 -15.22 -12.49 -3.64
C ASP A 35 -14.73 -11.06 -3.96
N TYR A 36 -14.44 -10.23 -2.96
CA TYR A 36 -14.10 -8.80 -3.20
C TYR A 36 -12.60 -8.53 -3.35
N TYR A 37 -11.73 -9.48 -3.03
CA TYR A 37 -10.30 -9.29 -3.22
C TYR A 37 -9.57 -10.58 -3.60
N ARG A 38 -8.46 -10.42 -4.32
CA ARG A 38 -7.61 -11.51 -4.76
C ARG A 38 -6.15 -11.17 -4.50
N ILE A 39 -5.47 -12.02 -3.72
CA ILE A 39 -4.01 -11.93 -3.55
C ILE A 39 -3.35 -12.42 -4.84
N ILE A 40 -2.52 -11.57 -5.44
CA ILE A 40 -1.78 -11.87 -6.65
C ILE A 40 -0.36 -12.28 -6.28
N TYR A 41 0.01 -13.48 -6.69
CA TYR A 41 1.34 -14.03 -6.51
C TYR A 41 2.17 -13.83 -7.79
N ARG A 42 3.48 -13.73 -7.63
CA ARG A 42 4.45 -13.76 -8.72
C ARG A 42 4.50 -15.18 -9.28
N ASP A 43 4.23 -15.34 -10.57
CA ASP A 43 4.30 -16.64 -11.23
C ASP A 43 5.76 -17.13 -11.25
N ASN A 44 6.05 -18.15 -10.44
CA ASN A 44 7.22 -18.99 -10.64
C ASN A 44 6.73 -20.25 -11.35
N SER A 45 6.87 -20.29 -12.67
CA SER A 45 6.76 -21.53 -13.45
C SER A 45 7.89 -22.47 -13.05
N THR A 46 7.76 -23.18 -11.94
CA THR A 46 8.52 -24.40 -11.66
C THR A 46 7.70 -25.29 -10.74
N GLY A 47 7.24 -26.41 -11.29
CA GLY A 47 6.48 -27.42 -10.58
C GLY A 47 7.29 -28.13 -9.49
N ASN A 48 6.57 -29.03 -8.83
CA ASN A 48 6.91 -29.92 -7.72
C ASN A 48 6.72 -29.34 -6.32
N ASP A 49 5.67 -29.88 -5.68
CA ASP A 49 5.67 -30.51 -4.35
C ASP A 49 6.55 -29.85 -3.28
N ASP A 50 5.93 -29.27 -2.26
CA ASP A 50 5.76 -29.96 -0.99
C ASP A 50 5.29 -29.02 0.13
N LYS A 51 4.52 -29.61 1.04
CA LYS A 51 4.13 -29.03 2.33
C LYS A 51 5.36 -28.56 3.11
N ARG A 52 5.48 -27.24 3.35
CA ARG A 52 6.00 -26.55 4.57
C ARG A 52 6.70 -25.24 4.19
N ASN A 53 5.98 -24.12 4.22
CA ASN A 53 6.43 -22.81 4.74
C ASN A 53 5.39 -21.75 4.40
N SER A 54 4.68 -21.22 5.39
CA SER A 54 3.85 -20.02 5.22
C SER A 54 4.69 -18.81 4.79
N ASP A 55 5.94 -18.71 5.26
CA ASP A 55 6.82 -17.57 4.97
C ASP A 55 7.23 -17.46 3.49
N LYS A 56 7.42 -18.60 2.80
CA LYS A 56 7.81 -18.59 1.38
C LYS A 56 6.72 -18.07 0.45
N ARG A 57 5.43 -18.22 0.81
CA ARG A 57 4.33 -17.76 -0.05
C ARG A 57 4.17 -16.24 -0.01
N THR A 58 4.53 -15.59 1.11
CA THR A 58 4.40 -14.13 1.24
C THR A 58 5.47 -13.37 0.46
N ASP A 59 6.70 -13.89 0.39
CA ASP A 59 7.73 -13.32 -0.49
C ASP A 59 7.27 -13.28 -1.96
N MET A 60 6.43 -14.24 -2.36
CA MET A 60 5.86 -14.32 -3.70
C MET A 60 4.65 -13.39 -3.90
N ILE A 61 4.16 -12.68 -2.89
CA ILE A 61 3.02 -11.76 -3.06
C ILE A 61 3.47 -10.53 -3.85
N LYS A 62 2.86 -10.37 -5.02
CA LYS A 62 2.99 -9.21 -5.91
C LYS A 62 2.11 -8.07 -5.42
N GLY A 63 0.88 -8.38 -5.01
CA GLY A 63 -0.09 -7.37 -4.64
C GLY A 63 -1.46 -7.94 -4.32
N ILE A 64 -2.43 -7.04 -4.17
CA ILE A 64 -3.83 -7.37 -3.93
C ILE A 64 -4.68 -6.67 -4.98
N GLU A 65 -5.58 -7.41 -5.61
CA GLU A 65 -6.68 -6.86 -6.41
C GLU A 65 -7.91 -6.71 -5.52
N ILE A 66 -8.54 -5.53 -5.53
CA ILE A 66 -9.81 -5.28 -4.83
C ILE A 66 -10.85 -4.91 -5.88
N GLU A 67 -11.98 -5.63 -5.91
CA GLU A 67 -13.08 -5.38 -6.83
C GLU A 67 -14.05 -4.35 -6.24
N GLU A 68 -13.94 -3.09 -6.69
CA GLU A 68 -14.62 -1.93 -6.11
C GLU A 68 -15.08 -0.91 -7.17
N GLN A 69 -15.82 0.14 -6.75
CA GLN A 69 -16.28 1.24 -7.62
C GLN A 69 -15.22 2.36 -7.80
N ILE A 70 -15.29 3.10 -8.91
CA ILE A 70 -14.30 4.09 -9.40
C ILE A 70 -13.92 5.16 -8.36
N ASP A 71 -14.88 5.63 -7.56
CA ASP A 71 -14.67 6.73 -6.60
C ASP A 71 -13.87 6.31 -5.36
N MET A 72 -13.64 5.01 -5.14
CA MET A 72 -12.97 4.50 -3.95
C MET A 72 -11.44 4.44 -4.05
N VAL A 73 -10.81 4.70 -5.22
CA VAL A 73 -9.34 4.66 -5.33
C VAL A 73 -8.68 5.64 -4.36
N ASN A 74 -9.25 6.84 -4.22
CA ASN A 74 -8.73 7.85 -3.30
C ASN A 74 -8.99 7.47 -1.83
N GLU A 75 -10.13 6.82 -1.54
CA GLU A 75 -10.44 6.30 -0.19
C GLU A 75 -9.51 5.15 0.20
N ILE A 76 -9.27 4.20 -0.70
CA ILE A 76 -8.32 3.11 -0.51
C ILE A 76 -6.92 3.69 -0.31
N LYS A 77 -6.50 4.67 -1.13
CA LYS A 77 -5.23 5.37 -0.94
C LYS A 77 -5.14 6.00 0.45
N LEU A 78 -6.20 6.65 0.92
CA LEU A 78 -6.24 7.26 2.26
C LEU A 78 -6.10 6.19 3.35
N LYS A 79 -6.87 5.11 3.29
CA LYS A 79 -6.78 3.98 4.23
C LYS A 79 -5.38 3.36 4.26
N LEU A 80 -4.76 3.17 3.09
CA LEU A 80 -3.39 2.64 3.02
C LEU A 80 -2.37 3.60 3.64
N LYS A 81 -2.54 4.93 3.49
CA LYS A 81 -1.71 5.92 4.19
C LYS A 81 -1.90 5.84 5.71
N GLU A 82 -3.13 5.70 6.18
CA GLU A 82 -3.42 5.55 7.61
C GLU A 82 -2.80 4.27 8.19
N ILE A 83 -2.82 3.17 7.44
CA ILE A 83 -2.13 1.92 7.82
C ILE A 83 -0.63 2.14 7.97
N LEU A 84 0.03 2.84 7.04
CA LEU A 84 1.46 3.16 7.15
C LEU A 84 1.77 4.00 8.40
N VAL A 85 0.93 5.01 8.68
CA VAL A 85 1.07 5.85 9.88
C VAL A 85 0.86 5.02 11.16
N ARG A 86 -0.17 4.18 11.21
CA ARG A 86 -0.47 3.30 12.36
C ARG A 86 0.68 2.33 12.65
N LEU A 87 1.32 1.83 11.60
CA LEU A 87 2.47 0.94 11.69
C LEU A 87 3.81 1.67 11.92
N ALA A 88 3.79 3.01 12.03
CA ALA A 88 4.96 3.87 12.12
C ALA A 88 5.97 3.66 10.97
N ILE A 89 5.47 3.33 9.78
CA ILE A 89 6.28 3.13 8.57
C ILE A 89 6.39 4.49 7.87
N ALA A 90 7.52 5.18 8.10
CA ALA A 90 7.79 6.47 7.48
C ALA A 90 8.57 6.35 6.17
N ASP A 91 9.29 5.26 5.90
CA ASP A 91 10.18 5.20 4.73
C ASP A 91 9.43 5.01 3.41
N PHE A 92 8.14 4.66 3.46
CA PHE A 92 7.31 4.36 2.31
C PHE A 92 6.12 5.31 2.20
N VAL A 93 5.65 5.50 0.97
CA VAL A 93 4.46 6.28 0.63
C VAL A 93 3.61 5.52 -0.39
N VAL A 94 2.31 5.80 -0.42
CA VAL A 94 1.36 5.20 -1.37
C VAL A 94 1.05 6.20 -2.47
N THR A 95 1.40 5.86 -3.71
CA THR A 95 1.14 6.71 -4.88
C THR A 95 0.27 5.96 -5.89
N LYS A 96 -0.36 6.69 -6.81
CA LYS A 96 -0.93 6.05 -8.01
C LYS A 96 0.23 5.59 -8.89
N ASP A 97 0.06 4.46 -9.55
CA ASP A 97 1.02 4.00 -10.54
C ASP A 97 0.97 4.91 -11.78
N SER A 98 2.12 5.09 -12.43
CA SER A 98 2.21 5.84 -13.68
C SER A 98 1.62 5.05 -14.86
N ASN A 99 1.55 3.72 -14.74
CA ASN A 99 1.08 2.84 -15.81
C ASN A 99 -0.44 2.62 -15.84
N SER A 100 -1.17 2.87 -14.75
CA SER A 100 -2.62 2.63 -14.69
C SER A 100 -3.29 3.50 -13.63
N TYR A 101 -4.41 4.14 -13.99
CA TYR A 101 -5.20 4.96 -13.06
C TYR A 101 -5.86 4.14 -11.93
N GLU A 102 -5.95 2.83 -12.12
CA GLU A 102 -6.59 1.85 -11.23
C GLU A 102 -5.57 1.06 -10.40
N SER A 103 -4.31 1.50 -10.34
CA SER A 103 -3.31 0.87 -9.48
C SER A 103 -2.65 1.83 -8.50
N LEU A 104 -2.47 1.33 -7.29
CA LEU A 104 -1.76 1.97 -6.19
C LEU A 104 -0.46 1.21 -5.94
N THR A 105 0.62 1.92 -5.68
CA THR A 105 1.93 1.32 -5.43
C THR A 105 2.55 1.92 -4.19
N PHE A 106 3.23 1.08 -3.42
CA PHE A 106 4.11 1.54 -2.36
C PHE A 106 5.46 1.90 -2.98
N LEU A 107 5.99 3.06 -2.62
CA LEU A 107 7.27 3.55 -3.09
C LEU A 107 8.08 4.09 -1.91
N GLU A 108 9.40 3.91 -1.93
CA GLU A 108 10.26 4.60 -0.98
C GLU A 108 10.10 6.11 -1.13
N ARG A 109 10.12 6.83 0.00
CA ARG A 109 9.92 8.27 0.03
C ARG A 109 10.95 9.02 -0.83
N SER A 110 12.21 8.63 -0.75
CA SER A 110 13.30 9.17 -1.58
C SER A 110 13.01 9.06 -3.08
N ASN A 111 12.46 7.91 -3.50
CA ASN A 111 12.08 7.66 -4.88
C ASN A 111 10.84 8.47 -5.30
N ALA A 112 9.88 8.69 -4.38
CA ALA A 112 8.72 9.53 -4.63
C ALA A 112 9.10 11.02 -4.76
N GLU A 113 9.97 11.51 -3.88
CA GLU A 113 10.52 12.87 -3.93
C GLU A 113 11.31 13.11 -5.22
N SER A 114 12.08 12.12 -5.67
CA SER A 114 12.80 12.16 -6.96
C SER A 114 11.86 12.26 -8.17
N LYS A 115 10.61 11.82 -8.02
CA LYS A 115 9.53 11.96 -9.03
C LYS A 115 8.72 13.26 -8.85
N GLY A 116 9.14 14.15 -7.96
CA GLY A 116 8.46 15.40 -7.64
C GLY A 116 7.22 15.24 -6.77
N ILE A 117 7.01 14.08 -6.15
CA ILE A 117 5.85 13.84 -5.27
C ILE A 117 6.27 14.11 -3.82
N LEU A 118 5.89 15.28 -3.32
CA LEU A 118 6.25 15.74 -1.98
C LEU A 118 5.25 15.21 -0.95
N HIS A 119 5.76 14.64 0.15
CA HIS A 119 4.94 14.01 1.16
C HIS A 119 5.32 14.46 2.57
N CYS A 120 4.32 14.59 3.46
CA CYS A 120 4.59 14.81 4.87
C CYS A 120 5.15 13.56 5.53
N ARG A 121 6.28 13.72 6.24
CA ARG A 121 6.92 12.62 6.96
C ARG A 121 6.13 12.04 8.13
N HIS A 122 5.18 12.82 8.66
CA HIS A 122 4.40 12.48 9.86
C HIS A 122 3.05 11.84 9.53
N CYS A 123 2.39 12.27 8.46
CA CYS A 123 1.03 11.81 8.13
C CYS A 123 0.87 11.28 6.69
N GLY A 124 1.91 11.31 5.85
CA GLY A 124 1.86 10.78 4.48
C GLY A 124 0.99 11.59 3.50
N MET A 125 0.52 12.79 3.89
CA MET A 125 -0.21 13.69 3.00
C MET A 125 0.68 14.16 1.85
N GLU A 126 0.13 14.25 0.64
CA GLU A 126 0.83 14.70 -0.57
C GLU A 126 0.64 16.20 -0.79
N PHE A 127 1.65 16.85 -1.35
CA PHE A 127 1.67 18.28 -1.65
C PHE A 127 2.23 18.52 -3.05
N GLU A 128 1.75 19.58 -3.69
CA GLU A 128 2.17 19.96 -5.04
C GLU A 128 3.53 20.67 -5.04
N ASP A 129 3.88 21.33 -3.94
CA ASP A 129 5.11 22.11 -3.82
C ASP A 129 5.68 22.10 -2.40
N GLU A 130 6.98 22.47 -2.29
CA GLU A 130 7.71 22.48 -1.03
C GLU A 130 7.19 23.53 -0.05
N MET A 131 6.55 24.59 -0.55
CA MET A 131 5.99 25.65 0.28
C MET A 131 4.78 25.14 1.05
N GLN A 132 3.88 24.42 0.37
CA GLN A 132 2.72 23.77 0.98
C GLN A 132 3.15 22.70 1.98
N LEU A 133 4.11 21.85 1.61
CA LEU A 133 4.67 20.84 2.52
C LEU A 133 5.32 21.52 3.74
N GLY A 134 6.13 22.55 3.54
CA GLY A 134 6.79 23.29 4.61
C GLY A 134 5.80 23.94 5.58
N ASN A 135 4.71 24.50 5.07
CA ASN A 135 3.63 25.04 5.89
C ASN A 135 2.93 23.94 6.69
N HIS A 136 2.65 22.80 6.07
CA HIS A 136 2.02 21.66 6.75
C HIS A 136 2.91 21.08 7.86
N LEU A 137 4.22 20.96 7.62
CA LEU A 137 5.17 20.43 8.61
C LEU A 137 5.18 21.25 9.90
N ARG A 138 4.93 22.56 9.84
CA ARG A 138 4.85 23.43 11.04
C ARG A 138 3.71 23.02 11.99
N ILE A 139 2.65 22.42 11.48
CA ILE A 139 1.53 21.94 12.32
C ILE A 139 2.01 20.79 13.21
N HIS A 140 2.87 19.92 12.69
CA HIS A 140 3.46 18.81 13.47
C HIS A 140 4.49 19.27 14.51
N PHE A 141 5.04 20.48 14.38
CA PHE A 141 5.96 21.05 15.38
C PHE A 141 5.24 21.73 16.56
N ILE A 142 3.95 22.00 16.43
CA ILE A 142 3.16 22.75 17.43
C ILE A 142 2.40 21.80 18.38
N ILE A 143 2.50 20.49 18.18
CA ILE A 143 1.82 19.45 18.98
C ILE A 143 2.81 18.72 19.88
#